data_AF-A0A0F0HZY8-F1
#
_entry.id   AF-A0A0F0HZY8-F1
#
_cell.length_a   1.000
_cell.length_b   1.000
_cell.length_c   1.000
_cell.angle_alpha   90.00
_cell.angle_beta   90.00
_cell.angle_gamma   90.00
#
_symmetry.space_group_name_H-M   'P 1'
#
loop_
_entity.id
_entity.type
_entity.pdbx_description
1 polymer ?
#
loop_
_entity_poly.entity_id
_entity_poly.type
_entity_poly.pdbx_seq_one_letter_code
_entity_poly.pdbx_strand_id
1 'polypeptide(L)' 'MKLNISTQKTVDVSSLLNRIMRLSQELVTLSWQSLASTHDNQDGSGLPPLDNIDDMIRLQDMLSAELSRLNDTLDREGSH' A
#
# COMPACT_ATOMS: atom_id res chain seq x y z
N MET A 1 -39.24 -6.41 -21.53
CA MET A 1 -39.06 -6.79 -20.10
C MET A 1 -37.61 -6.49 -19.73
N LYS A 2 -37.38 -5.85 -18.58
CA LYS A 2 -36.11 -5.22 -18.17
C LYS A 2 -34.92 -6.20 -18.23
N LEU A 3 -33.86 -5.80 -18.94
CA LEU A 3 -32.54 -6.40 -18.86
C LEU A 3 -31.94 -5.99 -17.51
N ASN A 4 -32.03 -6.88 -16.53
CA ASN A 4 -31.33 -6.72 -15.26
C ASN A 4 -29.85 -6.89 -15.55
N ILE A 5 -29.17 -5.80 -15.92
CA ILE A 5 -27.72 -5.74 -15.89
C ILE A 5 -27.37 -5.77 -14.41
N SER A 6 -27.14 -6.97 -13.88
CA SER A 6 -26.40 -7.15 -12.65
C SER A 6 -25.02 -6.61 -12.94
N THR A 7 -24.79 -5.34 -12.63
CA THR A 7 -23.45 -4.78 -12.41
C THR A 7 -22.92 -5.49 -11.17
N GLN A 8 -22.55 -6.76 -11.35
CA GLN A 8 -21.61 -7.44 -10.48
C GLN A 8 -20.40 -6.52 -10.50
N LYS A 9 -20.23 -5.76 -9.42
CA LYS A 9 -19.12 -4.85 -9.21
C LYS A 9 -17.88 -5.72 -9.17
N THR A 10 -17.33 -6.06 -10.34
CA THR A 10 -16.00 -6.62 -10.46
C THR A 10 -15.11 -5.61 -9.77
N VAL A 11 -14.65 -5.98 -8.58
CA VAL A 11 -13.59 -5.25 -7.91
C VAL A 11 -12.46 -5.31 -8.92
N ASP A 12 -12.12 -4.16 -9.51
CA ASP A 12 -11.12 -4.12 -10.56
C ASP A 12 -9.77 -4.48 -9.93
N VAL A 13 -9.36 -5.73 -10.11
CA VAL A 13 -8.08 -6.27 -9.65
C VAL A 13 -6.93 -5.39 -10.14
N SER A 14 -7.05 -4.80 -11.34
CA SER A 14 -6.08 -3.83 -11.86
C SER A 14 -5.99 -2.60 -10.98
N SER A 15 -7.12 -2.06 -10.53
CA SER A 15 -7.17 -0.93 -9.60
C SER A 15 -6.50 -1.24 -8.25
N LEU A 16 -6.75 -2.43 -7.69
CA LEU A 16 -6.10 -2.87 -6.45
C LEU A 16 -4.58 -3.01 -6.62
N LEU A 17 -4.13 -3.66 -7.69
CA LEU A 17 -2.71 -3.82 -8.00
C LEU A 17 -2.01 -2.47 -8.20
N ASN A 18 -2.65 -1.51 -8.89
CA ASN A 18 -2.11 -0.17 -9.06
C ASN A 18 -1.95 0.56 -7.71
N ARG A 19 -2.90 0.40 -6.79
CA ARG A 19 -2.83 1.01 -5.45
C ARG A 19 -1.73 0.36 -4.59
N ILE A 20 -1.61 -0.96 -4.63
CA ILE A 20 -0.52 -1.72 -3.97
C ILE A 20 0.85 -1.25 -4.50
N MET A 21 0.99 -1.16 -5.82
CA MET A 21 2.23 -0.71 -6.46
C MET A 21 2.61 0.71 -6.00
N ARG A 22 1.64 1.63 -6.01
CA ARG A 22 1.87 3.02 -5.58
C ARG A 22 2.29 3.09 -4.11
N LEU A 23 1.58 2.42 -3.21
CA LEU A 23 1.92 2.40 -1.78
C LEU A 23 3.30 1.80 -1.54
N SER A 24 3.64 0.73 -2.27
CA SER A 24 4.97 0.11 -2.19
C SER A 24 6.08 1.06 -2.64
N GLN A 25 5.87 1.82 -3.72
CA GLN A 25 6.82 2.82 -4.21
C GLN A 25 6.98 4.00 -3.24
N GLU A 26 5.88 4.48 -2.66
CA GLU A 26 5.90 5.54 -1.64
C GLU A 26 6.71 5.08 -0.42
N LEU A 27 6.51 3.85 0.05
CA LEU A 27 7.24 3.26 1.18
C LEU A 27 8.74 3.09 0.88
N VAL A 28 9.11 2.64 -0.32
CA VAL A 28 10.53 2.54 -0.74
C VAL A 28 11.18 3.92 -0.78
N THR A 29 10.49 4.91 -1.36
CA THR A 29 10.98 6.30 -1.43
C THR A 29 11.22 6.86 -0.04
N LEU A 30 10.26 6.70 0.86
CA LEU A 30 10.35 7.21 2.23
C LEU A 30 11.45 6.48 3.02
N SER A 31 11.64 5.18 2.80
CA SER A 31 12.73 4.40 3.41
C SER A 31 14.11 4.91 2.97
N TRP A 32 14.27 5.28 1.70
CA TRP A 32 15.49 5.89 1.18
C TRP A 32 15.73 7.30 1.70
N GLN A 33 14.69 8.13 1.79
CA GLN A 33 14.81 9.45 2.40
C GLN A 33 15.17 9.36 3.88
N SER A 34 14.56 8.42 4.58
CA SER A 34 14.82 8.11 5.99
C SER A 34 16.29 7.69 6.19
N LEU A 35 16.81 6.78 5.35
CA LEU A 35 18.21 6.35 5.37
C LEU A 35 19.19 7.50 5.03
N ALA A 36 18.88 8.30 4.01
CA ALA A 36 19.70 9.44 3.63
C ALA A 36 19.75 10.48 4.76
N SER A 37 18.61 10.78 5.38
CA SER A 37 18.52 11.73 6.50
C SER A 37 19.30 11.27 7.73
N THR A 38 19.35 9.97 7.99
CA THR A 38 20.15 9.41 9.09
C THR A 38 21.64 9.43 8.82
N HIS A 39 22.04 9.31 7.55
CA HIS A 39 23.43 9.41 7.13
C HIS A 39 23.96 10.87 7.17
N ASP A 40 23.11 11.86 6.85
CA ASP A 40 23.49 13.29 6.84
C ASP A 40 23.46 13.94 8.24
N ASN A 41 22.71 13.39 9.20
CA ASN A 41 22.68 13.89 10.57
C ASN A 41 23.96 13.52 11.34
N GLN A 42 24.93 14.44 11.37
CA GLN A 42 26.19 14.32 12.10
C GLN A 42 26.05 14.30 13.64
N ASP A 43 24.84 14.53 14.16
CA ASP A 43 24.56 14.63 15.61
C ASP A 43 24.46 13.27 16.32
N GLY A 44 24.77 12.17 15.62
CA GLY A 44 25.11 10.89 16.25
C GLY A 44 23.94 10.04 16.76
N SER A 45 22.69 10.47 16.60
CA SER A 45 21.54 9.64 17.00
C SER A 45 21.31 8.47 16.03
N GLY A 46 21.64 8.63 14.74
CA GLY A 46 21.42 7.61 13.71
C GLY A 46 19.96 7.19 13.54
N LEU A 47 19.01 7.95 14.11
CA LEU A 47 17.58 7.66 14.05
C LEU A 47 16.89 8.58 13.05
N PRO A 48 15.94 8.04 12.25
CA PRO A 48 15.17 8.87 11.35
C PRO A 48 14.21 9.78 12.13
N PRO A 49 13.79 10.91 11.52
CA PRO A 49 12.76 11.77 12.09
C PRO A 49 11.52 10.97 12.49
N LEU A 50 10.93 11.29 13.65
CA LEU A 50 9.76 10.58 14.18
C LEU A 50 8.58 10.62 13.18
N ASP A 51 8.39 11.75 12.51
CA ASP A 51 7.35 11.92 11.48
C ASP A 51 7.52 10.92 10.31
N ASN A 52 8.76 10.59 9.93
CA ASN A 52 9.02 9.60 8.89
C ASN A 52 8.61 8.19 9.34
N ILE A 53 8.78 7.87 10.63
CA ILE A 53 8.39 6.57 11.19
C ILE A 53 6.86 6.44 11.17
N ASP A 54 6.14 7.49 11.61
CA ASP A 54 4.68 7.50 11.61
C ASP A 54 4.11 7.38 10.19
N ASP A 55 4.69 8.09 9.22
CA ASP A 55 4.31 7.96 7.81
C ASP A 55 4.60 6.56 7.24
N MET A 56 5.73 5.94 7.61
CA MET A 56 6.04 4.56 7.22
C MET A 56 5.03 3.56 7.80
N ILE A 57 4.67 3.68 9.08
CA ILE A 57 3.66 2.81 9.73
C ILE A 57 2.32 2.96 9.00
N ARG A 58 1.88 4.19 8.74
CA ARG A 58 0.63 4.45 8.03
C ARG A 58 0.61 3.85 6.62
N LEU A 59 1.71 3.96 5.88
CA LEU A 59 1.83 3.36 4.55
C LEU A 59 1.79 1.83 4.62
N GLN A 60 2.42 1.21 5.63
CA GLN A 60 2.37 -0.24 5.86
C GLN A 60 0.94 -0.72 6.17
N ASP A 61 0.20 0.02 6.99
CA ASP A 61 -1.20 -0.31 7.31
C ASP A 61 -2.08 -0.23 6.06
N MET A 62 -1.91 0.83 5.26
CA MET A 62 -2.64 0.98 3.99
C MET A 62 -2.29 -0.14 3.01
N LEU A 63 -1.02 -0.49 2.87
CA LEU A 63 -0.58 -1.57 1.99
C LEU A 63 -1.16 -2.92 2.43
N SER A 64 -1.14 -3.20 3.73
CA SER A 64 -1.70 -4.42 4.32
C SER A 64 -3.20 -4.53 4.06
N ALA A 65 -3.93 -3.43 4.17
CA ALA A 65 -5.36 -3.39 3.87
C ALA A 65 -5.65 -3.66 2.37
N GLU A 66 -4.86 -3.11 1.46
CA GLU A 66 -5.04 -3.38 0.02
C GLU A 66 -4.64 -4.80 -0.38
N LEU A 67 -3.59 -5.37 0.22
CA LEU A 67 -3.21 -6.77 0.03
C LEU A 67 -4.29 -7.72 0.54
N SER A 68 -4.90 -7.42 1.70
CA SER A 68 -6.02 -8.20 2.23
C SER A 68 -7.22 -8.19 1.27
N ARG A 69 -7.58 -7.01 0.73
CA ARG A 69 -8.65 -6.90 -0.27
C ARG A 69 -8.34 -7.64 -1.56
N LEU A 70 -7.08 -7.65 -2.00
CA LEU A 70 -6.66 -8.42 -3.15
C LEU A 70 -6.83 -9.91 -2.89
N ASN A 71 -6.39 -10.40 -1.73
CA ASN A 71 -6.55 -11.79 -1.34
C ASN A 71 -8.03 -12.20 -1.30
N ASP A 72 -8.89 -11.42 -0.64
CA ASP A 72 -10.34 -11.68 -0.58
C ASP A 72 -10.98 -11.71 -1.98
N THR A 73 -10.50 -10.86 -2.89
CA THR A 73 -10.99 -10.81 -4.27
C THR A 73 -10.59 -12.07 -5.04
N LEU A 74 -9.34 -12.51 -4.90
CA LEU A 74 -8.83 -13.73 -5.53
C LEU A 74 -9.48 -14.99 -4.98
N ASP A 75 -9.68 -15.08 -3.65
CA ASP A 75 -10.35 -16.21 -3.00
C ASP A 75 -11.79 -16.37 -3.49
N ARG A 76 -12.48 -15.24 -3.72
CA ARG A 76 -13.83 -15.23 -4.28
C ARG A 76 -13.87 -15.66 -5.75
N GLU A 77 -12.84 -15.33 -6.53
CA GLU A 77 -12.76 -15.73 -7.94
C GLU A 77 -12.30 -17.19 -8.12
N GLY A 78 -11.46 -17.72 -7.22
CA GLY A 78 -10.98 -19.11 -7.23
C GLY A 78 -11.94 -20.15 -6.64
N SER A 79 -13.06 -19.72 -6.04
CA SER A 79 -14.09 -20.61 -5.47
C SER A 79 -15.21 -20.99 -6.46
N HIS A 80 -14.94 -20.92 -7.77
CA HIS A 80 -15.80 -21.38 -8.87
C HIS A 80 -15.14 -22.51 -9.66
#